data_AF-A0A7L2IZ69-F1
#
_entry.id   AF-A0A7L2IZ69-F1
#
_cell.length_a   1.000
_cell.length_b   1.000
_cell.length_c   1.000
_cell.angle_alpha   90.00
_cell.angle_beta   90.00
_cell.angle_gamma   90.00
#
_symmetry.space_group_name_H-M   'P 1'
#
loop_
_entity.id
_entity.type
_entity.pdbx_description
1 polymer ?
#
loop_
_entity_poly.entity_id
_entity_poly.type
_entity_poly.pdbx_seq_one_letter_code
_entity_poly.pdbx_strand_id
1 'polypeptide(L)'
;SPAQGKRGKKCGSGGGGGGGGSSSGGGSPQSYEELQTQRVMANVRERQRTQSLNEAFAALRKIIPTLPSDKLSKIQTLKLAARYIDFLYQVLQSDELDSKMASCSYVAHERLSYAFSVWR
;
A
#
# COMPACT_ATOMS: atom_id res chain seq x y z
N SER A 1 20.18 -40.51 23.46
CA SER A 1 20.02 -41.50 22.37
C SER A 1 18.84 -42.40 22.68
N PRO A 2 18.01 -42.86 21.71
CA PRO A 2 17.98 -42.67 20.25
C PRO A 2 16.93 -41.60 19.84
N ALA A 3 16.91 -40.89 18.69
CA ALA A 3 17.13 -41.16 17.26
C ALA A 3 15.88 -41.67 16.50
N GLN A 4 15.55 -40.93 15.42
CA GLN A 4 14.67 -41.24 14.26
C GLN A 4 13.17 -40.92 14.45
N GLY A 5 12.43 -40.35 13.49
CA GLY A 5 12.68 -40.14 12.07
C GLY A 5 11.67 -39.20 11.38
N LYS A 6 11.99 -38.92 10.13
CA LYS A 6 11.53 -37.88 9.21
C LYS A 6 10.05 -37.99 8.79
N ARG A 7 9.37 -36.86 8.57
CA ARG A 7 8.29 -36.73 7.57
C ARG A 7 8.35 -35.35 6.91
N GLY A 8 9.05 -35.30 5.77
CA GLY A 8 8.87 -34.22 4.81
C GLY A 8 7.52 -34.38 4.10
N LYS A 9 6.81 -33.26 3.90
CA LYS A 9 5.64 -33.22 3.02
C LYS A 9 5.84 -32.08 2.03
N LYS A 10 6.46 -32.44 0.90
CA LYS A 10 6.58 -31.62 -0.30
C LYS A 10 5.19 -31.60 -0.95
N CYS A 11 4.50 -30.47 -0.94
CA CYS A 11 3.38 -30.25 -1.85
C CYS A 11 3.97 -29.70 -3.16
N GLY A 12 3.98 -30.53 -4.18
CA GLY A 12 4.19 -30.14 -5.57
C GLY A 12 3.10 -30.77 -6.41
N SER A 13 2.37 -29.93 -7.13
CA SER A 13 1.63 -30.18 -8.39
C SER A 13 0.95 -28.84 -8.71
N GLY A 14 1.28 -28.18 -9.82
CA GLY A 14 0.76 -28.52 -11.17
C GLY A 14 -0.67 -27.96 -11.24
N GLY A 15 -1.01 -26.93 -12.00
CA GLY A 15 -0.78 -26.72 -13.43
C GLY A 15 -2.14 -26.82 -14.14
N GLY A 16 -2.46 -25.85 -15.01
CA GLY A 16 -3.65 -25.83 -15.89
C GLY A 16 -4.78 -24.93 -15.35
N GLY A 17 -5.34 -23.95 -16.04
CA GLY A 17 -5.37 -23.69 -17.48
C GLY A 17 -6.73 -24.05 -18.06
N GLY A 18 -7.54 -23.03 -18.37
CA GLY A 18 -8.52 -23.07 -19.47
C GLY A 18 -9.99 -23.36 -19.14
N GLY A 19 -10.86 -22.67 -19.87
CA GLY A 19 -12.10 -23.24 -20.37
C GLY A 19 -13.38 -22.61 -19.87
N GLY A 20 -14.01 -21.77 -20.70
CA GLY A 20 -15.40 -21.37 -20.55
C GLY A 20 -16.39 -22.50 -20.88
N GLY A 21 -17.64 -22.30 -20.50
CA GLY A 21 -18.74 -23.20 -20.84
C GLY A 21 -20.05 -22.70 -20.23
N SER A 22 -20.91 -22.15 -21.07
CA SER A 22 -22.31 -21.81 -20.80
C SER A 22 -23.19 -23.06 -20.89
N SER A 23 -24.06 -23.32 -19.91
CA SER A 23 -25.45 -23.82 -20.11
C SER A 23 -26.12 -24.27 -18.79
N SER A 24 -27.25 -23.63 -18.49
CA SER A 24 -28.51 -24.17 -17.95
C SER A 24 -28.53 -25.37 -16.98
N GLY A 25 -29.23 -25.18 -15.86
CA GLY A 25 -30.20 -26.17 -15.36
C GLY A 25 -29.86 -26.84 -14.02
N GLY A 26 -30.79 -26.72 -13.07
CA GLY A 26 -30.89 -27.60 -11.90
C GLY A 26 -30.09 -27.15 -10.67
N GLY A 27 -30.74 -26.41 -9.77
CA GLY A 27 -30.16 -26.10 -8.46
C GLY A 27 -30.13 -27.34 -7.57
N SER A 28 -29.10 -28.18 -7.73
CA SER A 28 -28.71 -29.14 -6.69
C SER A 28 -28.25 -28.36 -5.46
N PRO A 29 -28.61 -28.76 -4.23
CA PRO A 29 -28.12 -28.10 -3.03
C PRO A 29 -26.59 -28.21 -3.03
N GLN A 30 -25.91 -27.07 -3.18
CA GLN A 30 -24.45 -27.02 -3.19
C GLN A 30 -23.94 -27.75 -1.95
N SER A 31 -23.00 -28.68 -2.13
CA SER A 31 -22.39 -29.38 -0.99
C SER A 31 -21.85 -28.33 -0.02
N TYR A 32 -22.11 -28.52 1.28
CA TYR A 32 -21.62 -27.62 2.33
C TYR A 32 -20.10 -27.38 2.21
N GLU A 33 -19.36 -28.40 1.75
CA GLU A 33 -17.93 -28.34 1.49
C GLU A 33 -17.55 -27.39 0.35
N GLU A 34 -18.38 -27.33 -0.70
CA GLU A 34 -18.18 -26.47 -1.87
C GLU A 34 -18.47 -25.00 -1.53
N LEU A 35 -19.55 -24.75 -0.78
CA LEU A 35 -19.84 -23.44 -0.18
C LEU A 35 -18.71 -22.97 0.74
N GLN A 36 -18.18 -23.86 1.58
CA GLN A 36 -17.08 -23.53 2.47
C GLN A 36 -15.80 -23.21 1.69
N THR A 37 -15.51 -23.96 0.63
CA THR A 37 -14.38 -23.70 -0.26
C THR A 37 -14.51 -22.35 -0.96
N GLN A 38 -15.70 -22.02 -1.45
CA GLN A 38 -15.98 -20.72 -2.08
C GLN A 38 -15.78 -19.56 -1.11
N ARG A 39 -16.21 -19.69 0.15
CA ARG A 39 -15.98 -18.69 1.20
C ARG A 39 -14.49 -18.51 1.49
N VAL A 40 -13.74 -19.59 1.59
CA VAL A 40 -12.28 -19.54 1.78
C VAL A 40 -11.61 -18.82 0.61
N MET A 41 -11.95 -19.16 -0.62
CA MET A 41 -11.41 -18.49 -1.82
C MET A 41 -11.78 -17.00 -1.88
N ALA A 42 -12.98 -16.62 -1.45
CA ALA A 42 -13.38 -15.21 -1.35
C ALA A 42 -12.53 -14.46 -0.31
N ASN A 43 -12.31 -15.05 0.86
CA ASN A 43 -11.48 -14.47 1.92
C ASN A 43 -10.01 -14.32 1.49
N VAL A 44 -9.47 -15.28 0.74
CA VAL A 44 -8.11 -15.20 0.18
C VAL A 44 -8.00 -14.03 -0.79
N ARG A 45 -8.97 -13.87 -1.71
CA ARG A 45 -8.98 -12.76 -2.66
C ARG A 45 -9.06 -11.41 -1.96
N GLU A 46 -9.93 -11.27 -0.95
CA GLU A 46 -10.04 -10.01 -0.21
C GLU A 46 -8.77 -9.68 0.59
N ARG A 47 -8.12 -10.71 1.16
CA ARG A 47 -6.81 -10.53 1.81
C ARG A 47 -5.76 -10.03 0.81
N GLN A 48 -5.68 -10.61 -0.38
CA GLN A 48 -4.74 -10.16 -1.43
C GLN A 48 -5.02 -8.72 -1.87
N ARG A 49 -6.30 -8.36 -2.07
CA ARG A 49 -6.71 -6.99 -2.37
C ARG A 49 -6.25 -6.02 -1.28
N THR A 50 -6.51 -6.35 -0.02
CA THR A 50 -6.09 -5.52 1.13
C THR A 50 -4.57 -5.44 1.26
N GLN A 51 -3.85 -6.53 0.97
CA GLN A 51 -2.38 -6.54 0.98
C GLN A 51 -1.81 -5.56 -0.06
N SER A 52 -2.30 -5.61 -1.31
CA SER A 52 -1.89 -4.68 -2.37
C SER A 52 -2.13 -3.22 -1.97
N LEU A 53 -3.27 -2.91 -1.34
CA LEU A 53 -3.55 -1.57 -0.81
C LEU A 53 -2.54 -1.16 0.27
N ASN A 54 -2.20 -2.06 1.18
CA ASN A 54 -1.24 -1.77 2.26
C ASN A 54 0.18 -1.57 1.71
N GLU A 55 0.56 -2.28 0.65
CA GLU A 55 1.84 -2.09 -0.06
C GLU A 55 1.91 -0.69 -0.69
N ALA A 56 0.86 -0.24 -1.37
CA ALA A 56 0.76 1.13 -1.89
C ALA A 56 0.86 2.18 -0.76
N PHE A 57 0.20 1.95 0.38
CA PHE A 57 0.31 2.79 1.57
C PHE A 57 1.72 2.82 2.16
N ALA A 58 2.46 1.71 2.10
CA ALA A 58 3.85 1.65 2.54
C ALA A 58 4.77 2.42 1.58
N ALA A 59 4.54 2.31 0.26
CA ALA A 59 5.26 3.10 -0.73
C ALA A 59 5.02 4.61 -0.54
N LEU A 60 3.77 5.03 -0.29
CA LEU A 60 3.45 6.41 0.02
C LEU A 60 4.20 6.92 1.26
N ARG A 61 4.30 6.13 2.33
CA ARG A 61 5.07 6.54 3.52
C ARG A 61 6.54 6.80 3.25
N LYS A 62 7.16 6.07 2.31
CA LYS A 62 8.59 6.24 1.99
C LYS A 62 8.92 7.58 1.34
N ILE A 63 7.96 8.17 0.62
CA ILE A 63 8.15 9.45 -0.08
C ILE A 63 7.75 10.65 0.78
N ILE A 64 7.04 10.42 1.89
CA ILE A 64 6.67 11.48 2.81
C ILE A 64 7.89 11.80 3.69
N PRO A 65 8.30 13.08 3.82
CA PRO A 65 9.42 13.45 4.67
C PRO A 65 9.07 13.23 6.16
N THR A 66 9.62 12.18 6.78
CA THR A 66 9.49 11.86 8.21
C THR A 66 10.78 11.32 8.81
N LEU A 67 10.89 11.26 10.14
CA LEU A 67 12.01 10.57 10.77
C LEU A 67 11.91 9.05 10.58
N PRO A 68 13.05 8.32 10.57
CA PRO A 68 13.07 6.86 10.45
C PRO A 68 12.27 6.12 11.54
N SER A 69 12.05 6.74 12.70
CA SER A 69 11.33 6.17 13.84
C SER A 69 9.80 6.43 13.79
N ASP A 70 9.34 7.32 12.92
CA ASP A 70 7.95 7.79 12.94
C ASP A 70 6.99 6.70 12.43
N LYS A 71 6.14 6.19 13.33
CA LYS A 71 5.09 5.22 12.98
C LYS A 71 3.80 5.95 12.60
N LEU A 72 3.59 6.17 11.30
CA LEU A 72 2.42 6.87 10.79
C LEU A 72 1.19 5.95 10.59
N SER A 73 0.06 6.32 11.22
CA SER A 73 -1.24 5.72 10.91
C SER A 73 -1.71 6.05 9.48
N LYS A 74 -2.73 5.34 8.96
CA LYS A 74 -3.27 5.59 7.61
C LYS A 74 -3.75 7.03 7.43
N ILE A 75 -4.47 7.56 8.42
CA ILE A 75 -4.96 8.95 8.36
C ILE A 75 -3.83 9.98 8.43
N GLN A 76 -2.82 9.76 9.27
CA GLN A 76 -1.66 10.65 9.34
C GLN A 76 -0.87 10.65 8.03
N THR A 77 -0.70 9.47 7.41
CA THR A 77 -0.03 9.32 6.11
C THR A 77 -0.75 10.16 5.05
N LEU A 78 -2.09 10.05 4.97
CA LEU A 78 -2.88 10.82 4.00
C LEU A 78 -2.81 12.33 4.25
N LYS A 79 -2.94 12.76 5.52
CA LYS A 79 -2.83 14.17 5.89
C LYS A 79 -1.45 14.71 5.55
N LEU A 80 -0.38 14.02 5.90
CA LEU A 80 0.98 14.49 5.65
C LEU A 80 1.32 14.49 4.16
N ALA A 81 0.83 13.52 3.39
CA ALA A 81 0.96 13.49 1.93
C ALA A 81 0.31 14.71 1.26
N ALA A 82 -0.94 15.04 1.60
CA ALA A 82 -1.63 16.20 1.05
C ALA A 82 -0.85 17.50 1.32
N ARG A 83 -0.41 17.66 2.57
CA ARG A 83 0.36 18.83 3.01
C ARG A 83 1.73 18.92 2.34
N TYR A 84 2.36 17.78 2.07
CA TYR A 84 3.62 17.73 1.35
C TYR A 84 3.44 18.14 -0.13
N ILE A 85 2.35 17.72 -0.78
CA ILE A 85 1.99 18.19 -2.12
C ILE A 85 1.82 19.73 -2.12
N ASP A 86 1.04 20.28 -1.18
CA ASP A 86 0.83 21.74 -1.06
C ASP A 86 2.14 22.50 -0.82
N PHE A 87 3.04 21.94 -0.01
CA PHE A 87 4.36 22.49 0.23
C PHE A 87 5.20 22.53 -1.06
N LEU A 88 5.26 21.43 -1.81
CA LEU A 88 5.99 21.38 -3.08
C LEU A 88 5.43 22.38 -4.10
N TYR A 89 4.11 22.55 -4.15
CA TYR A 89 3.48 23.58 -4.99
C TYR A 89 3.93 25.00 -4.62
N GLN A 90 4.06 25.33 -3.32
CA GLN A 90 4.52 26.64 -2.88
C GLN A 90 6.00 26.87 -3.19
N VAL A 91 6.83 25.83 -3.04
CA VAL A 91 8.25 25.89 -3.41
C VAL A 91 8.41 26.18 -4.90
N LEU A 92 7.69 25.45 -5.76
CA LEU A 92 7.75 25.66 -7.22
C LEU A 92 7.23 27.04 -7.65
N GLN A 93 6.17 27.55 -7.03
CA GLN A 93 5.67 28.91 -7.31
C GLN A 93 6.64 29.99 -6.84
N SER A 94 7.33 29.75 -5.72
CA SER A 94 8.34 30.68 -5.21
C SER A 94 9.56 30.72 -6.13
N ASP A 95 9.95 29.61 -6.74
CA ASP A 95 11.06 29.50 -7.71
C ASP A 95 10.76 30.30 -9.02
N GLU A 96 9.53 30.22 -9.52
CA GLU A 96 9.06 31.01 -10.68
C GLU A 96 9.02 32.53 -10.39
N LEU A 97 8.74 32.92 -9.13
CA LEU A 97 8.77 34.30 -8.68
C LEU A 97 10.19 34.79 -8.34
N ASP A 98 11.07 33.89 -7.89
CA ASP A 98 12.46 34.18 -7.51
C ASP A 98 13.38 34.39 -8.71
N SER A 99 13.09 33.75 -9.85
CA SER A 99 13.73 34.06 -11.13
C SER A 99 13.57 35.54 -11.54
N LYS A 100 12.64 36.28 -10.91
CA LYS A 100 12.44 37.72 -11.10
C LYS A 100 12.94 38.59 -9.93
N MET A 101 13.32 38.04 -8.77
CA MET A 101 13.70 38.84 -7.60
C MET A 101 14.62 38.10 -6.60
N ALA A 102 15.85 37.82 -7.01
CA ALA A 102 16.86 37.12 -6.21
C ALA A 102 17.34 37.94 -4.99
N SER A 103 16.67 37.77 -3.84
CA SER A 103 17.21 38.00 -2.49
C SER A 103 16.24 37.57 -1.38
N CYS A 104 14.94 37.42 -1.68
CA CYS A 104 13.91 37.14 -0.66
C CYS A 104 13.50 35.65 -0.57
N SER A 105 13.89 34.84 -1.56
CA SER A 105 13.51 33.43 -1.71
C SER A 105 14.18 32.48 -0.71
N TYR A 106 15.47 32.68 -0.43
CA TYR A 106 16.20 31.82 0.50
C TYR A 106 15.55 31.76 1.89
N VAL A 107 15.13 32.92 2.40
CA VAL A 107 14.49 33.04 3.72
C VAL A 107 13.09 32.42 3.73
N ALA A 108 12.33 32.52 2.64
CA ALA A 108 11.02 31.88 2.53
C ALA A 108 11.14 30.35 2.50
N HIS A 109 12.10 29.83 1.73
CA HIS A 109 12.37 28.39 1.63
C HIS A 109 12.87 27.81 2.96
N GLU A 110 13.76 28.51 3.66
CA GLU A 110 14.23 28.11 5.00
C GLU A 110 13.10 28.12 6.03
N ARG A 111 12.23 29.16 6.02
CA ARG A 111 11.08 29.23 6.93
C ARG A 111 10.06 28.14 6.67
N LEU A 112 9.82 27.78 5.41
CA LEU A 112 8.91 26.69 5.05
C LEU A 112 9.51 25.32 5.39
N SER A 113 10.80 25.09 5.14
CA SER A 113 11.50 23.86 5.53
C SER A 113 11.54 23.68 7.05
N TYR A 114 11.77 24.77 7.79
CA TYR A 114 11.68 24.80 9.24
C TYR A 114 10.25 24.53 9.73
N ALA A 115 9.24 25.18 9.15
CA ALA A 115 7.85 24.94 9.48
C ALA A 115 7.46 23.47 9.25
N PHE A 116 7.90 22.86 8.15
CA PHE A 116 7.67 21.45 7.88
C PHE A 116 8.38 20.52 8.90
N SER A 117 9.57 20.92 9.35
CA SER A 117 10.36 20.18 10.36
C SER A 117 9.80 20.30 11.78
N VAL A 118 9.16 21.43 12.13
CA VAL A 118 8.56 21.71 13.44
C VAL A 118 7.13 21.17 13.55
N TRP A 119 6.40 21.10 12.43
CA TRP A 119 4.98 20.78 12.42
C TRP A 119 4.65 19.29 12.24
N ARG A 120 5.67 18.46 12.06
CA ARG A 120 5.53 17.00 12.08
C ARG A 120 5.17 16.50 13.48
#